data_AF-A0A958MMV7-F1
#
_entry.id   AF-A0A958MMV7-F1
#
_cell.length_a   1.000
_cell.length_b   1.000
_cell.length_c   1.000
_cell.angle_alpha   90.00
_cell.angle_beta   90.00
_cell.angle_gamma   90.00
#
_symmetry.space_group_name_H-M   'P 1'
#
loop_
_entity.id
_entity.type
_entity.pdbx_description
1 polymer ?
#
loop_
_entity_poly.entity_id
_entity_poly.type
_entity_poly.pdbx_seq_one_letter_code
_entity_poly.pdbx_strand_id
1 'polypeptide(L)'
;MKKILCLLVVMSSISLTAQTKSELLKHFEGYYKQMKSQGDVQGVINAMTHLNVLQPSQQRLDTLAYIYVSEGRNIEALNTIGIDNNANDSDISTEVKALALKALNQPQRALVFYEVLFQKSPNAYLAYEIADLKTQTQDLAGAKASVDYGLANVKDDMKKAFYETQQPYEVSMKGALTYLKA
;
A
#
# COMPACT_ATOMS: atom_id res chain seq x y z
N MET A 1 -60.85 12.19 15.07
CA MET A 1 -59.47 12.21 15.62
C MET A 1 -58.83 10.83 15.70
N LYS A 2 -59.40 9.85 16.42
CA LYS A 2 -58.80 8.49 16.55
C LYS A 2 -58.51 7.78 15.21
N LYS A 3 -59.40 7.92 14.21
CA LYS A 3 -59.21 7.34 12.87
C LYS A 3 -58.10 8.01 12.05
N ILE A 4 -57.92 9.33 12.22
CA ILE A 4 -56.85 10.10 11.55
C ILE A 4 -55.50 9.72 12.16
N LEU A 5 -55.44 9.60 13.50
CA LEU A 5 -54.25 9.15 14.20
C LEU A 5 -53.84 7.73 13.76
N CYS A 6 -54.81 6.82 13.62
CA CYS A 6 -54.57 5.48 13.11
C CYS A 6 -54.05 5.48 11.67
N LEU A 7 -54.62 6.33 10.80
CA LEU A 7 -54.17 6.48 9.42
C LEU A 7 -52.74 7.03 9.34
N LEU A 8 -52.40 7.97 10.22
CA LEU A 8 -51.08 8.60 10.28
C LEU A 8 -50.02 7.59 10.76
N VAL A 9 -50.36 6.72 11.72
CA VAL A 9 -49.50 5.61 12.18
C VAL A 9 -49.28 4.57 11.07
N VAL A 10 -50.32 4.22 10.32
CA VAL A 10 -50.18 3.27 9.19
C VAL A 10 -49.36 3.89 8.05
N MET A 11 -49.59 5.16 7.69
CA MET A 11 -48.83 5.84 6.62
C MET A 11 -47.35 6.03 6.97
N SER A 12 -47.03 6.30 8.24
CA SER A 12 -45.64 6.43 8.71
C SER A 12 -44.89 5.10 8.78
N SER A 13 -45.60 3.98 8.92
CA SER A 13 -44.98 2.64 8.91
C SER A 13 -44.46 2.20 7.52
N ILE A 14 -44.95 2.82 6.43
CA ILE A 14 -44.54 2.49 5.05
C ILE A 14 -43.22 3.22 4.67
N SER A 15 -42.86 4.29 5.37
CA SER A 15 -41.63 5.08 5.15
C SER A 15 -40.34 4.47 5.72
N LEU A 16 -40.38 3.26 6.29
CA LEU A 16 -39.24 2.58 6.89
C LEU A 16 -38.56 1.58 5.93
N THR A 17 -38.36 1.94 4.67
CA THR A 17 -37.51 1.14 3.78
C THR A 17 -36.05 1.32 4.18
N ALA A 18 -35.55 0.44 5.06
CA ALA A 18 -34.11 0.35 5.32
C ALA A 18 -33.37 0.01 4.02
N GLN A 19 -32.24 0.67 3.76
CA GLN A 19 -31.41 0.35 2.60
C GLN A 19 -30.98 -1.12 2.65
N THR A 20 -31.13 -1.81 1.53
CA THR A 20 -30.65 -3.19 1.44
C THR A 20 -29.13 -3.21 1.25
N LYS A 21 -28.47 -4.29 1.71
CA LYS A 21 -27.04 -4.51 1.47
C LYS A 21 -26.67 -4.44 -0.02
N SER A 22 -27.56 -4.91 -0.89
CA SER A 22 -27.38 -4.90 -2.34
C SER A 22 -27.40 -3.49 -2.94
N GLU A 23 -28.33 -2.65 -2.51
CA GLU A 23 -28.39 -1.24 -2.94
C GLU A 23 -27.17 -0.46 -2.46
N LEU A 24 -26.74 -0.68 -1.22
CA LEU A 24 -25.58 0.01 -0.65
C LEU A 24 -24.28 -0.41 -1.35
N LEU A 25 -24.15 -1.69 -1.71
CA LEU A 25 -23.01 -2.18 -2.48
C LEU A 25 -22.96 -1.53 -3.86
N LYS A 26 -24.09 -1.49 -4.60
CA LYS A 26 -24.19 -0.80 -5.89
C LYS A 26 -23.87 0.70 -5.77
N HIS A 27 -24.35 1.34 -4.71
CA HIS A 27 -24.07 2.75 -4.44
C HIS A 27 -22.57 3.00 -4.31
N PHE A 28 -21.87 2.24 -3.46
CA PHE A 28 -20.44 2.44 -3.26
C PHE A 28 -19.58 2.00 -4.46
N GLU A 29 -20.03 1.04 -5.26
CA GLU A 29 -19.40 0.73 -6.55
C GLU A 29 -19.52 1.89 -7.55
N GLY A 30 -20.69 2.52 -7.62
CA GLY A 30 -20.91 3.72 -8.43
C GLY A 30 -20.08 4.90 -7.93
N TYR A 31 -20.06 5.13 -6.62
CA TYR A 31 -19.23 6.15 -5.97
C TYR A 31 -17.74 5.92 -6.24
N TYR A 32 -17.23 4.70 -6.07
CA TYR A 32 -15.83 4.35 -6.38
C TYR A 32 -15.47 4.71 -7.83
N LYS A 33 -16.33 4.36 -8.81
CA LYS A 33 -16.09 4.67 -10.23
C LYS A 33 -16.02 6.18 -10.48
N GLN A 34 -16.89 6.96 -9.84
CA GLN A 34 -16.91 8.41 -9.97
C GLN A 34 -15.67 9.06 -9.34
N MET A 35 -15.27 8.65 -8.13
CA MET A 35 -14.10 9.21 -7.47
C MET A 35 -12.83 8.87 -8.24
N LYS A 36 -12.74 7.63 -8.76
CA LYS A 36 -11.62 7.21 -9.62
C LYS A 36 -11.51 8.04 -10.90
N SER A 37 -12.62 8.36 -11.56
CA SER A 37 -12.59 9.18 -12.79
C SER A 37 -12.20 10.64 -12.53
N GLN A 38 -12.41 11.12 -11.31
CA GLN A 38 -12.03 12.46 -10.87
C GLN A 38 -10.60 12.54 -10.34
N GLY A 39 -9.93 11.39 -10.12
CA GLY A 39 -8.66 11.35 -9.41
C GLY A 39 -8.79 11.72 -7.92
N ASP A 40 -9.99 11.64 -7.34
CA ASP A 40 -10.20 11.89 -5.91
C ASP A 40 -9.78 10.66 -5.10
N VAL A 41 -8.53 10.66 -4.66
CA VAL A 41 -7.94 9.56 -3.90
C VAL A 41 -8.66 9.35 -2.57
N GLN A 42 -9.07 10.42 -1.88
CA GLN A 42 -9.80 10.29 -0.61
C GLN A 42 -11.19 9.69 -0.82
N GLY A 43 -11.88 10.10 -1.89
CA GLY A 43 -13.14 9.50 -2.31
C GLY A 43 -12.99 8.02 -2.65
N VAL A 44 -11.92 7.63 -3.34
CA VAL A 44 -11.60 6.21 -3.63
C VAL A 44 -11.38 5.42 -2.32
N ILE A 45 -10.59 5.94 -1.38
CA ILE A 45 -10.34 5.32 -0.07
C ILE A 45 -11.66 5.11 0.69
N ASN A 46 -12.52 6.12 0.72
CA ASN A 46 -13.83 6.06 1.39
C ASN A 46 -14.71 4.97 0.75
N ALA A 47 -14.79 4.95 -0.58
CA ALA A 47 -15.59 3.96 -1.30
C ALA A 47 -15.10 2.53 -1.02
N MET A 48 -13.79 2.29 -1.12
CA MET A 48 -13.20 0.99 -0.87
C MET A 48 -13.37 0.54 0.58
N THR A 49 -13.26 1.45 1.53
CA THR A 49 -13.49 1.17 2.96
C THR A 49 -14.92 0.70 3.18
N HIS A 50 -15.91 1.43 2.66
CA HIS A 50 -17.31 1.03 2.77
C HIS A 50 -17.60 -0.30 2.06
N LEU A 51 -17.07 -0.50 0.85
CA LEU A 51 -17.19 -1.78 0.17
C LEU A 51 -16.62 -2.90 1.02
N ASN A 52 -15.44 -2.71 1.65
CA ASN A 52 -14.82 -3.72 2.50
C ASN A 52 -15.66 -4.05 3.75
N VAL A 53 -16.31 -3.05 4.35
CA VAL A 53 -17.27 -3.28 5.44
C VAL A 53 -18.45 -4.15 4.98
N LEU A 54 -18.96 -3.91 3.77
CA LEU A 54 -20.10 -4.66 3.23
C LEU A 54 -19.73 -6.07 2.77
N GLN A 55 -18.59 -6.20 2.10
CA GLN A 55 -18.11 -7.44 1.52
C GLN A 55 -16.59 -7.51 1.70
N PRO A 56 -16.11 -7.99 2.87
CA PRO A 56 -14.69 -8.06 3.16
C PRO A 56 -13.93 -8.92 2.15
N SER A 57 -12.72 -8.47 1.77
CA SER A 57 -11.81 -9.26 0.94
C SER A 57 -10.38 -8.84 1.16
N GLN A 58 -9.45 -9.79 1.22
CA GLN A 58 -8.03 -9.50 1.38
C GLN A 58 -7.49 -8.64 0.23
N GLN A 59 -7.91 -8.91 -1.01
CA GLN A 59 -7.48 -8.14 -2.18
C GLN A 59 -7.83 -6.64 -2.07
N ARG A 60 -8.97 -6.32 -1.44
CA ARG A 60 -9.39 -4.94 -1.23
C ARG A 60 -8.58 -4.28 -0.11
N LEU A 61 -8.25 -5.00 0.96
CA LEU A 61 -7.35 -4.50 2.01
C LEU A 61 -5.95 -4.23 1.45
N ASP A 62 -5.39 -5.15 0.67
CA ASP A 62 -4.08 -4.99 0.04
C ASP A 62 -4.06 -3.77 -0.89
N THR A 63 -5.10 -3.61 -1.72
CA THR A 63 -5.22 -2.45 -2.61
C THR A 63 -5.41 -1.15 -1.83
N LEU A 64 -6.21 -1.16 -0.76
CA LEU A 64 -6.42 0.01 0.10
C LEU A 64 -5.11 0.42 0.80
N ALA A 65 -4.34 -0.54 1.30
CA ALA A 65 -3.05 -0.30 1.93
C ALA A 65 -2.01 0.20 0.92
N TYR A 66 -2.04 -0.29 -0.32
CA TYR A 66 -1.22 0.24 -1.41
C TYR A 66 -1.53 1.70 -1.72
N ILE A 67 -2.82 2.08 -1.77
CA ILE A 67 -3.21 3.48 -1.94
C ILE A 67 -2.74 4.32 -0.74
N TYR A 68 -2.87 3.81 0.49
CA TYR A 68 -2.35 4.55 1.65
C TYR A 68 -0.84 4.79 1.57
N VAL A 69 -0.04 3.79 1.23
CA VAL A 69 1.43 3.97 1.16
C VAL A 69 1.84 4.90 0.00
N SER A 70 1.13 4.87 -1.14
CA SER A 70 1.41 5.80 -2.26
C SER A 70 1.13 7.26 -1.90
N GLU A 71 0.18 7.51 -1.01
CA GLU A 71 -0.14 8.84 -0.49
C GLU A 71 0.69 9.23 0.76
N GLY A 72 1.71 8.44 1.13
CA GLY A 72 2.53 8.66 2.32
C GLY A 72 1.82 8.39 3.65
N ARG A 73 0.61 7.81 3.63
CA ARG A 73 -0.21 7.46 4.80
C ARG A 73 0.22 6.11 5.38
N ASN A 74 1.50 6.02 5.73
CA ASN A 74 2.19 4.76 6.09
C ASN A 74 1.55 4.05 7.30
N ILE A 75 1.13 4.80 8.33
CA ILE A 75 0.48 4.20 9.52
C ILE A 75 -0.87 3.58 9.15
N GLU A 76 -1.64 4.21 8.29
CA GLU A 76 -2.95 3.69 7.87
C GLU A 76 -2.81 2.47 6.96
N ALA A 77 -1.78 2.46 6.10
CA ALA A 77 -1.41 1.27 5.35
C ALA A 77 -1.16 0.08 6.29
N LEU A 78 -0.27 0.25 7.28
CA LEU A 78 0.07 -0.80 8.24
C LEU A 78 -1.10 -1.19 9.15
N ASN A 79 -1.96 -0.27 9.55
CA ASN A 79 -3.17 -0.58 10.32
C ASN A 79 -4.20 -1.37 9.49
N THR A 80 -4.14 -1.29 8.15
CA THR A 80 -5.06 -1.99 7.24
C THR A 80 -4.65 -3.45 7.03
N ILE A 81 -3.35 -3.75 6.92
CA ILE A 81 -2.83 -5.09 6.58
C ILE A 81 -1.96 -5.75 7.67
N GLY A 82 -1.73 -5.05 8.78
CA GLY A 82 -0.86 -5.49 9.86
C GLY A 82 0.63 -5.28 9.56
N ILE A 83 1.46 -5.66 10.53
CA ILE A 83 2.91 -5.41 10.54
C ILE A 83 3.76 -6.67 10.67
N ASP A 84 3.13 -7.81 10.88
CA ASP A 84 3.82 -9.08 11.10
C ASP A 84 4.14 -9.74 9.75
N ASN A 85 5.25 -10.50 9.74
CA ASN A 85 5.60 -11.33 8.60
C ASN A 85 4.65 -12.53 8.54
N ASN A 86 3.93 -12.69 7.43
CA ASN A 86 3.02 -13.79 7.21
C ASN A 86 3.33 -14.42 5.84
N ALA A 87 3.62 -15.73 5.84
CA ALA A 87 3.92 -16.48 4.63
C ALA A 87 2.77 -16.49 3.60
N ASN A 88 1.54 -16.22 4.05
CA ASN A 88 0.36 -16.14 3.19
C ASN A 88 0.08 -14.72 2.68
N ASP A 89 0.92 -13.73 3.01
CA ASP A 89 0.77 -12.38 2.48
C ASP A 89 0.92 -12.38 0.96
N SER A 90 0.10 -11.57 0.30
CA SER A 90 0.32 -11.22 -1.09
C SER A 90 1.63 -10.45 -1.25
N ASP A 91 2.16 -10.43 -2.47
CA ASP A 91 3.36 -9.65 -2.78
C ASP A 91 3.11 -8.15 -2.54
N ILE A 92 1.90 -7.66 -2.85
CA ILE A 92 1.48 -6.28 -2.58
C ILE A 92 1.50 -5.99 -1.08
N SER A 93 0.91 -6.86 -0.25
CA SER A 93 0.93 -6.69 1.21
C SER A 93 2.37 -6.63 1.75
N THR A 94 3.23 -7.52 1.26
CA THR A 94 4.66 -7.58 1.63
C THR A 94 5.38 -6.29 1.24
N GLU A 95 5.16 -5.80 0.01
CA GLU A 95 5.74 -4.55 -0.50
C GLU A 95 5.26 -3.33 0.29
N VAL A 96 3.97 -3.25 0.58
CA VAL A 96 3.40 -2.16 1.39
C VAL A 96 4.02 -2.13 2.78
N LYS A 97 4.19 -3.29 3.43
CA LYS A 97 4.87 -3.37 4.73
C LYS A 97 6.32 -2.87 4.64
N ALA A 98 7.06 -3.31 3.62
CA ALA A 98 8.44 -2.89 3.38
C ALA A 98 8.56 -1.37 3.22
N LEU A 99 7.75 -0.79 2.32
CA LEU A 99 7.74 0.63 2.00
C LEU A 99 7.30 1.49 3.20
N ALA A 100 6.19 1.13 3.84
CA ALA A 100 5.64 1.89 4.96
C ALA A 100 6.59 1.89 6.16
N LEU A 101 7.19 0.74 6.49
CA LEU A 101 8.16 0.65 7.60
C LEU A 101 9.45 1.42 7.29
N LYS A 102 9.93 1.39 6.03
CA LYS A 102 11.08 2.20 5.61
C LYS A 102 10.78 3.69 5.76
N ALA A 103 9.62 4.15 5.27
CA ALA A 103 9.20 5.54 5.35
C ALA A 103 8.96 6.02 6.79
N LEU A 104 8.66 5.11 7.72
CA LEU A 104 8.54 5.38 9.16
C LEU A 104 9.88 5.29 9.91
N ASN A 105 11.02 5.24 9.20
CA ASN A 105 12.36 5.10 9.78
C ASN A 105 12.52 3.85 10.66
N GLN A 106 11.97 2.72 10.23
CA GLN A 106 12.10 1.42 10.92
C GLN A 106 12.92 0.42 10.08
N PRO A 107 14.23 0.69 9.84
CA PRO A 107 15.00 -0.03 8.84
C PRO A 107 15.16 -1.51 9.14
N GLN A 108 15.34 -1.91 10.41
CA GLN A 108 15.44 -3.31 10.80
C GLN A 108 14.16 -4.09 10.46
N ARG A 109 12.99 -3.46 10.63
CA ARG A 109 11.69 -4.10 10.35
C ARG A 109 11.39 -4.12 8.87
N ALA A 110 11.71 -3.04 8.15
CA ALA A 110 11.57 -2.98 6.70
C ALA A 110 12.44 -4.04 6.01
N LEU A 111 13.67 -4.25 6.48
CA LEU A 111 14.63 -5.20 5.92
C LEU A 111 14.06 -6.62 5.82
N VAL A 112 13.31 -7.07 6.83
CA VAL A 112 12.66 -8.39 6.83
C VAL A 112 11.79 -8.59 5.58
N PHE A 113 10.97 -7.59 5.24
CA PHE A 113 10.06 -7.68 4.10
C PHE A 113 10.77 -7.53 2.76
N TYR A 114 11.79 -6.67 2.69
CA TYR A 114 12.63 -6.59 1.50
C TYR A 114 13.38 -7.90 1.21
N GLU A 115 13.87 -8.60 2.23
CA GLU A 115 14.50 -9.91 2.07
C GLU A 115 13.48 -10.98 1.61
N VAL A 116 12.23 -10.95 2.10
CA VAL A 116 11.15 -11.83 1.60
C VAL A 116 10.87 -11.57 0.12
N LEU A 117 10.73 -10.31 -0.29
CA LEU A 117 10.53 -9.94 -1.69
C LEU A 117 11.71 -10.38 -2.56
N PHE A 118 12.93 -10.20 -2.06
CA PHE A 118 14.14 -10.59 -2.77
C PHE A 118 14.24 -12.10 -2.93
N GLN A 119 13.87 -12.90 -1.93
CA GLN A 119 13.83 -14.36 -2.06
C GLN A 119 12.84 -14.83 -3.13
N LYS A 120 11.69 -14.14 -3.27
CA LYS A 120 10.66 -14.45 -4.28
C LYS A 120 11.08 -14.05 -5.69
N SER A 121 11.59 -12.83 -5.86
CA SER A 121 11.98 -12.29 -7.18
C SER A 121 13.22 -11.40 -7.08
N PRO A 122 14.43 -12.01 -7.01
CA PRO A 122 15.68 -11.29 -6.89
C PRO A 122 15.88 -10.31 -8.05
N ASN A 123 16.21 -9.05 -7.75
CA ASN A 123 16.53 -8.04 -8.78
C ASN A 123 17.40 -6.92 -8.20
N ALA A 124 17.99 -6.10 -9.10
CA ALA A 124 18.92 -5.05 -8.70
C ALA A 124 18.28 -3.93 -7.87
N TYR A 125 16.98 -3.64 -8.05
CA TYR A 125 16.28 -2.64 -7.24
C TYR A 125 16.15 -3.10 -5.80
N LEU A 126 15.67 -4.32 -5.57
CA LEU A 126 15.59 -4.89 -4.22
C LEU A 126 16.97 -5.03 -3.58
N ALA A 127 17.99 -5.39 -4.36
CA ALA A 127 19.36 -5.45 -3.87
C ALA A 127 19.88 -4.10 -3.36
N TYR A 128 19.56 -3.01 -4.06
CA TYR A 128 19.89 -1.65 -3.62
C TYR A 128 19.16 -1.27 -2.33
N GLU A 129 17.85 -1.53 -2.24
CA GLU A 129 17.06 -1.22 -1.05
C GLU A 129 17.56 -2.02 0.17
N ILE A 130 17.89 -3.30 -0.01
CA ILE A 130 18.49 -4.14 1.04
C ILE A 130 19.87 -3.62 1.46
N ALA A 131 20.72 -3.22 0.51
CA ALA A 131 22.03 -2.68 0.82
C ALA A 131 21.95 -1.39 1.65
N ASP A 132 21.10 -0.45 1.23
CA ASP A 132 20.83 0.79 1.96
C ASP A 132 20.36 0.51 3.39
N LEU A 133 19.37 -0.37 3.56
CA LEU A 133 18.87 -0.75 4.87
C LEU A 133 19.92 -1.43 5.74
N LYS A 134 20.71 -2.37 5.20
CA LYS A 134 21.77 -3.06 5.94
C LYS A 134 22.87 -2.10 6.40
N THR A 135 23.21 -1.09 5.60
CA THR A 135 24.10 0.00 6.01
C THR A 135 23.54 0.76 7.21
N GLN A 136 22.26 1.13 7.17
CA GLN A 136 21.58 1.82 8.28
C GLN A 136 21.51 0.96 9.55
N THR A 137 21.44 -0.37 9.41
CA THR A 137 21.44 -1.32 10.54
C THR A 137 22.82 -1.84 10.93
N GLN A 138 23.91 -1.26 10.40
CA GLN A 138 25.31 -1.63 10.66
C GLN A 138 25.73 -3.04 10.21
N ASP A 139 24.95 -3.70 9.34
CA ASP A 139 25.36 -4.95 8.68
C ASP A 139 26.14 -4.63 7.38
N LEU A 140 27.36 -4.12 7.54
CA LEU A 140 28.18 -3.67 6.41
C LEU A 140 28.60 -4.81 5.48
N ALA A 141 28.80 -6.01 6.03
CA ALA A 141 29.14 -7.20 5.23
C ALA A 141 27.96 -7.63 4.36
N GLY A 142 26.75 -7.69 4.94
CA GLY A 142 25.53 -7.98 4.19
C GLY A 142 25.18 -6.90 3.18
N ALA A 143 25.37 -5.62 3.53
CA ALA A 143 25.19 -4.50 2.61
C ALA A 143 26.10 -4.65 1.37
N LYS A 144 27.39 -4.93 1.59
CA LYS A 144 28.36 -5.17 0.52
C LYS A 144 27.92 -6.33 -0.38
N ALA A 145 27.47 -7.45 0.18
CA ALA A 145 27.01 -8.60 -0.59
C ALA A 145 25.81 -8.25 -1.48
N SER A 146 24.86 -7.46 -0.96
CA SER A 146 23.72 -6.96 -1.73
C SER A 146 24.13 -6.00 -2.85
N VAL A 147 25.09 -5.11 -2.62
CA VAL A 147 25.66 -4.24 -3.67
C VAL A 147 26.33 -5.06 -4.76
N ASP A 148 27.16 -6.05 -4.40
CA ASP A 148 27.85 -6.90 -5.37
C ASP A 148 26.85 -7.68 -6.24
N TYR A 149 25.78 -8.22 -5.63
CA TYR A 149 24.67 -8.83 -6.37
C TYR A 149 24.01 -7.83 -7.32
N GLY A 150 23.68 -6.62 -6.85
CA GLY A 150 23.04 -5.59 -7.66
C GLY A 150 23.90 -5.22 -8.88
N LEU A 151 25.20 -5.01 -8.69
CA LEU A 151 26.15 -4.66 -9.76
C LEU A 151 26.31 -5.78 -10.80
N ALA A 152 26.17 -7.05 -10.39
CA ALA A 152 26.23 -8.19 -11.30
C ALA A 152 24.95 -8.38 -12.13
N ASN A 153 23.80 -7.87 -11.66
CA ASN A 153 22.48 -8.11 -12.27
C ASN A 153 21.82 -6.86 -12.87
N VAL A 154 22.42 -5.68 -12.70
CA VAL A 154 21.93 -4.43 -13.28
C VAL A 154 22.18 -4.36 -14.78
N LYS A 155 21.21 -3.85 -15.54
CA LYS A 155 21.31 -3.58 -16.98
C LYS A 155 21.55 -2.08 -17.22
N ASP A 156 22.12 -1.74 -18.37
CA ASP A 156 22.55 -0.36 -18.69
C ASP A 156 21.38 0.65 -18.77
N ASP A 157 20.19 0.17 -19.11
CA ASP A 157 18.96 0.96 -19.21
C ASP A 157 18.26 1.21 -17.87
N MET A 158 18.63 0.48 -16.81
CA MET A 158 18.00 0.61 -15.49
C MET A 158 18.35 1.95 -14.83
N LYS A 159 17.34 2.60 -14.25
CA LYS A 159 17.43 3.91 -13.59
C LYS A 159 16.87 3.87 -12.18
N LYS A 160 17.44 4.65 -11.27
CA LYS A 160 16.88 4.90 -9.94
C LYS A 160 16.44 6.36 -9.85
N ALA A 161 15.18 6.57 -9.52
CA ALA A 161 14.64 7.88 -9.19
C ALA A 161 14.91 8.22 -7.71
N PHE A 162 15.20 9.49 -7.45
CA PHE A 162 15.37 10.08 -6.13
C PHE A 162 14.37 11.22 -5.96
N TYR A 163 13.63 11.20 -4.85
CA TYR A 163 12.56 12.14 -4.52
C TYR A 163 12.92 12.87 -3.21
N GLU A 164 14.05 13.57 -3.22
CA GLU A 164 14.55 14.36 -2.09
C GLU A 164 13.87 15.73 -2.02
N THR A 165 14.37 16.65 -1.19
CA THR A 165 13.83 18.03 -1.08
C THR A 165 14.02 18.88 -2.35
N GLN A 166 14.78 18.38 -3.33
CA GLN A 166 15.00 19.00 -4.63
C GLN A 166 14.03 18.44 -5.69
N GLN A 167 14.12 18.95 -6.92
CA GLN A 167 13.37 18.37 -8.04
C GLN A 167 13.74 16.88 -8.20
N PRO A 168 12.74 16.00 -8.39
CA PRO A 168 13.00 14.59 -8.63
C PRO A 168 13.96 14.40 -9.80
N TYR A 169 14.94 13.51 -9.61
CA TYR A 169 15.94 13.20 -10.63
C TYR A 169 16.19 11.71 -10.72
N GLU A 170 16.76 11.27 -11.84
CA GLU A 170 17.10 9.88 -12.09
C GLU A 170 18.59 9.74 -12.37
N VAL A 171 19.17 8.63 -11.89
CA VAL A 171 20.54 8.24 -12.19
C VAL A 171 20.57 6.82 -12.73
N SER A 172 21.69 6.42 -13.35
CA SER A 172 21.92 5.02 -13.68
C SER A 172 21.87 4.17 -12.40
N MET A 173 21.13 3.06 -12.45
CA MET A 173 21.05 2.13 -11.33
C MET A 173 22.43 1.56 -10.95
N LYS A 174 23.31 1.37 -11.94
CA LYS A 174 24.71 0.99 -11.73
C LYS A 174 25.48 2.07 -10.97
N GLY A 175 25.21 3.34 -11.29
CA GLY A 175 25.78 4.48 -10.56
C GLY A 175 25.33 4.51 -9.10
N ALA A 176 24.02 4.33 -8.86
CA ALA A 176 23.46 4.28 -7.51
C ALA A 176 24.07 3.15 -6.66
N LEU A 177 24.19 1.94 -7.21
CA LEU A 177 24.84 0.81 -6.55
C LEU A 177 26.34 1.06 -6.30
N THR A 178 27.03 1.70 -7.25
CA THR A 178 28.45 2.04 -7.08
C THR A 178 28.65 3.05 -5.95
N TYR A 179 27.72 4.00 -5.78
CA TYR A 179 27.76 4.96 -4.68
C TYR A 179 27.63 4.28 -3.30
N LEU A 180 26.75 3.27 -3.17
CA LEU A 180 26.61 2.50 -1.91
C LEU A 180 27.83 1.63 -1.58
N LYS A 181 28.76 1.43 -2.51
CA LYS A 181 29.97 0.62 -2.30
C LYS A 181 31.10 1.40 -1.59
N ALA A 182 31.11 2.72 -1.75
CA ALA A 182 32.15 3.63 -1.27
C ALA A 182 31.99 3.93 0.23
#